data_AF-A0A484M9D0-F1
#
_entry.id   AF-A0A484M9D0-F1
#
_cell.length_a   1.000
_cell.length_b   1.000
_cell.length_c   1.000
_cell.angle_alpha   90.00
_cell.angle_beta   90.00
_cell.angle_gamma   90.00
#
_symmetry.space_group_name_H-M   'P 1'
#
loop_
_entity.id
_entity.type
_entity.pdbx_description
1 polymer ?
#
loop_
_entity_poly.entity_id
_entity_poly.type
_entity_poly.pdbx_seq_one_letter_code
_entity_poly.pdbx_strand_id
1 'polypeptide(L)'
;MMVECRKEAQAAQAKAEKIEAKWTEHCAVYRQLYAKHDGLLKAVKEADEQAQAKINQLEAENARSAEEIARLEDELQKEQSERAALAASWATQTPEEFAAKALPDRETAIRFFQGLYKYEVSAGIVDEIGTYGFESGQYSERKALYGILQQRIQIFQPKALSLPELHSEAPEPPFPGI
;
A
#
# COMPACT_ATOMS: atom_id res chain seq x y z
N MET A 1 103.78 -19.14 -11.46
CA MET A 1 103.47 -17.92 -12.23
C MET A 1 102.50 -18.14 -13.41
N MET A 2 102.90 -18.56 -14.62
CA MET A 2 101.98 -18.59 -15.79
C MET A 2 100.74 -19.50 -15.62
N VAL A 3 100.88 -20.61 -14.89
CA VAL A 3 99.77 -21.56 -14.64
C VAL A 3 98.82 -21.06 -13.54
N GLU A 4 99.33 -20.33 -12.55
CA GLU A 4 98.49 -19.72 -11.48
C GLU A 4 97.66 -18.56 -12.02
N CYS A 5 98.26 -17.65 -12.80
CA CYS A 5 97.51 -16.56 -13.43
C CYS A 5 96.39 -17.09 -14.35
N ARG A 6 96.60 -18.21 -15.05
CA ARG A 6 95.55 -18.84 -15.88
C ARG A 6 94.40 -19.40 -15.03
N LYS A 7 94.71 -20.03 -13.90
CA LYS A 7 93.68 -20.54 -12.97
C LYS A 7 92.88 -19.41 -12.32
N GLU A 8 93.54 -18.32 -11.94
CA GLU A 8 92.89 -17.13 -11.38
C GLU A 8 92.00 -16.42 -12.40
N ALA A 9 92.44 -16.28 -13.65
CA ALA A 9 91.64 -15.72 -14.73
C ALA A 9 90.39 -16.58 -15.02
N GLN A 10 90.54 -17.91 -15.05
CA GLN A 10 89.40 -18.83 -15.21
C GLN A 10 88.42 -18.75 -14.04
N ALA A 11 88.91 -18.61 -12.80
CA ALA A 11 88.05 -18.44 -11.63
C ALA A 11 87.31 -17.09 -11.63
N ALA A 12 87.95 -16.02 -12.13
CA ALA A 12 87.30 -14.71 -12.30
C ALA A 12 86.23 -14.75 -13.39
N GLN A 13 86.49 -15.40 -14.53
CA GLN A 13 85.53 -15.58 -15.60
C GLN A 13 84.31 -16.39 -15.13
N ALA A 14 84.52 -17.51 -14.45
CA ALA A 14 83.42 -18.32 -13.91
C ALA A 14 82.57 -17.57 -12.87
N LYS A 15 83.18 -16.68 -12.09
CA LYS A 15 82.44 -15.79 -11.16
C LYS A 15 81.63 -14.74 -11.90
N ALA A 16 82.17 -14.15 -12.96
CA ALA A 16 81.48 -13.17 -13.80
C ALA A 16 80.26 -13.80 -14.51
N GLU A 17 80.44 -14.98 -15.12
CA GLU A 17 79.35 -15.74 -15.76
C GLU A 17 78.23 -16.09 -14.77
N LYS A 18 78.58 -16.47 -13.53
CA LYS A 18 77.59 -16.73 -12.47
C LYS A 18 76.83 -15.48 -12.03
N ILE A 19 77.48 -14.31 -12.02
CA ILE A 19 76.84 -13.03 -11.71
C ILE A 19 75.92 -12.62 -12.84
N GLU A 20 76.34 -12.77 -14.09
CA GLU A 20 75.54 -12.48 -15.28
C GLU A 20 74.30 -13.39 -15.39
N ALA A 21 74.45 -14.69 -15.09
CA ALA A 21 73.33 -15.62 -15.00
C ALA A 21 72.30 -15.17 -13.94
N LYS A 22 72.75 -14.72 -12.77
CA LYS A 22 71.84 -14.18 -11.74
C LYS A 22 71.15 -12.89 -12.18
N TRP A 23 71.86 -11.99 -12.86
CA TRP A 23 71.27 -10.76 -13.38
C TRP A 23 70.23 -11.04 -14.46
N THR A 24 70.49 -12.00 -15.35
CA THR A 24 69.54 -12.39 -16.39
C THR A 24 68.29 -13.06 -15.81
N GLU A 25 68.44 -13.93 -14.82
CA GLU A 25 67.33 -14.50 -14.03
C GLU A 25 66.51 -13.39 -13.35
N HIS A 26 67.16 -12.46 -12.66
CA HIS A 26 66.52 -11.34 -12.00
C HIS A 26 65.75 -10.46 -13.01
N CYS A 27 66.36 -10.13 -14.15
CA CYS A 27 65.72 -9.39 -15.24
C CYS A 27 64.51 -10.13 -15.84
N ALA A 28 64.53 -11.47 -15.88
CA ALA A 28 63.39 -12.27 -16.32
C ALA A 28 62.25 -12.24 -15.30
N VAL A 29 62.57 -12.37 -14.00
CA VAL A 29 61.59 -12.28 -12.91
C VAL A 29 60.93 -10.90 -12.88
N TYR A 30 61.70 -9.82 -13.02
CA TYR A 30 61.15 -8.45 -13.08
C TYR A 30 60.22 -8.27 -14.28
N ARG A 31 60.60 -8.76 -15.47
CA ARG A 31 59.72 -8.71 -16.65
C ARG A 31 58.39 -9.43 -16.42
N GLN A 32 58.43 -10.61 -15.79
CA GLN A 32 57.20 -11.35 -15.44
C GLN A 32 56.34 -10.61 -14.40
N LEU A 33 56.98 -9.98 -13.40
CA LEU A 33 56.27 -9.19 -12.39
C LEU A 33 55.54 -8.00 -13.02
N TYR A 34 56.20 -7.26 -13.91
CA TYR A 34 55.58 -6.13 -14.62
C TYR A 34 54.45 -6.59 -15.56
N ALA A 35 54.61 -7.70 -16.27
CA ALA A 35 53.55 -8.25 -17.10
C ALA A 35 52.31 -8.65 -16.28
N LYS A 36 52.51 -9.25 -15.09
CA LYS A 36 51.41 -9.54 -14.16
C LYS A 36 50.75 -8.27 -13.64
N HIS A 37 51.54 -7.26 -13.29
CA HIS A 37 51.00 -5.99 -12.79
C HIS A 37 50.18 -5.25 -13.87
N ASP A 38 50.67 -5.21 -15.10
CA ASP A 38 49.92 -4.63 -16.24
C ASP A 38 48.61 -5.39 -16.50
N GLY A 39 48.65 -6.74 -16.44
CA GLY A 39 47.44 -7.56 -16.56
C GLY A 39 46.42 -7.29 -15.46
N LEU A 40 46.86 -7.19 -14.20
CA LEU A 40 45.97 -6.84 -13.08
C LEU A 40 45.41 -5.42 -13.23
N LEU A 41 46.23 -4.46 -13.66
CA LEU A 41 45.79 -3.08 -13.84
C LEU A 41 44.74 -2.96 -14.95
N LYS A 42 44.87 -3.72 -16.04
CA LYS A 42 43.84 -3.83 -17.08
C LYS A 42 42.55 -4.45 -16.55
N ALA A 43 42.65 -5.57 -15.84
CA ALA A 43 41.48 -6.24 -15.27
C ALA A 43 40.73 -5.34 -14.26
N VAL A 44 41.45 -4.57 -13.44
CA VAL A 44 40.85 -3.61 -12.51
C VAL A 44 40.14 -2.49 -13.27
N LYS A 45 40.73 -1.94 -14.34
CA LYS A 45 40.09 -0.91 -15.16
C LYS A 45 38.82 -1.42 -15.83
N GLU A 46 38.87 -2.60 -16.44
CA GLU A 46 37.68 -3.21 -17.09
C GLU A 46 36.56 -3.47 -16.06
N ALA A 47 36.91 -3.93 -14.87
CA ALA A 47 35.93 -4.14 -13.79
C ALA A 47 35.34 -2.82 -13.28
N ASP A 48 36.15 -1.76 -13.17
CA ASP A 48 35.70 -0.43 -12.76
C ASP A 48 34.76 0.20 -13.81
N GLU A 49 35.12 0.11 -15.10
CA GLU A 49 34.26 0.56 -16.21
C GLU A 49 32.93 -0.19 -16.24
N GLN A 50 32.95 -1.51 -16.03
CA GLN A 50 31.74 -2.33 -15.95
C GLN A 50 30.88 -1.95 -14.75
N ALA A 51 31.50 -1.71 -13.59
CA ALA A 51 30.79 -1.28 -12.38
C ALA A 51 30.14 0.10 -12.59
N GLN A 52 30.87 1.05 -13.18
CA GLN A 52 30.35 2.39 -13.47
C GLN A 52 29.18 2.34 -14.48
N ALA A 53 29.27 1.53 -15.51
CA ALA A 53 28.18 1.33 -16.47
C ALA A 53 26.92 0.80 -15.77
N LYS A 54 27.08 -0.16 -14.85
CA LYS A 54 25.97 -0.72 -14.09
C LYS A 54 25.36 0.28 -13.12
N ILE A 55 26.19 1.09 -12.44
CA ILE A 55 25.73 2.18 -11.57
C ILE A 55 24.88 3.16 -12.37
N ASN A 56 25.38 3.65 -13.51
CA ASN A 56 24.65 4.60 -14.35
C ASN A 56 23.32 4.02 -14.86
N GLN A 57 23.29 2.74 -15.23
CA GLN A 57 22.05 2.06 -15.63
C GLN A 57 21.04 2.02 -14.47
N LEU A 58 21.48 1.60 -13.28
CA LEU A 58 20.62 1.51 -12.11
C LEU A 58 20.11 2.89 -11.66
N GLU A 59 20.93 3.93 -11.74
CA GLU A 59 20.51 5.30 -11.46
C GLU A 59 19.41 5.76 -12.43
N ALA A 60 19.56 5.46 -13.71
CA ALA A 60 18.53 5.78 -14.71
C ALA A 60 17.24 4.94 -14.55
N GLU A 61 17.34 3.69 -14.13
CA GLU A 61 16.18 2.86 -13.78
C GLU A 61 15.47 3.37 -12.52
N ASN A 62 16.24 3.76 -11.51
CA ASN A 62 15.71 4.30 -10.26
C ASN A 62 15.00 5.65 -10.48
N ALA A 63 15.58 6.54 -11.28
CA ALA A 63 14.95 7.81 -11.66
C ALA A 63 13.60 7.60 -12.36
N ARG A 64 13.55 6.69 -13.35
CA ARG A 64 12.29 6.32 -14.04
C ARG A 64 11.26 5.73 -13.09
N SER A 65 11.70 4.87 -12.17
CA SER A 65 10.81 4.25 -11.18
C SER A 65 10.25 5.29 -10.21
N ALA A 66 11.06 6.27 -9.78
CA ALA A 66 10.61 7.36 -8.92
C ALA A 66 9.56 8.25 -9.60
N GLU A 67 9.74 8.56 -10.89
CA GLU A 67 8.74 9.29 -11.69
C GLU A 67 7.43 8.52 -11.82
N GLU A 68 7.49 7.19 -12.05
CA GLU A 68 6.29 6.36 -12.14
C GLU A 68 5.55 6.25 -10.81
N ILE A 69 6.29 6.12 -9.69
CA ILE A 69 5.69 6.15 -8.34
C ILE A 69 4.97 7.47 -8.11
N ALA A 70 5.61 8.61 -8.38
CA ALA A 70 4.99 9.92 -8.20
C ALA A 70 3.71 10.08 -9.03
N ARG A 71 3.72 9.63 -10.31
CA ARG A 71 2.53 9.65 -11.16
C ARG A 71 1.40 8.78 -10.59
N LEU A 72 1.72 7.56 -10.15
CA LEU A 72 0.73 6.65 -9.57
C LEU A 72 0.17 7.16 -8.25
N GLU A 73 0.98 7.85 -7.44
CA GLU A 73 0.51 8.51 -6.22
C GLU A 73 -0.47 9.65 -6.54
N ASP A 74 -0.17 10.48 -7.54
CA ASP A 74 -1.08 11.54 -8.00
C ASP A 74 -2.40 10.97 -8.54
N GLU A 75 -2.34 9.92 -9.37
CA GLU A 75 -3.53 9.22 -9.88
C GLU A 75 -4.36 8.61 -8.75
N LEU A 76 -3.71 7.94 -7.79
CA LEU A 76 -4.38 7.37 -6.63
C LEU A 76 -5.06 8.44 -5.78
N GLN A 77 -4.40 9.57 -5.57
CA GLN A 77 -4.96 10.69 -4.82
C GLN A 77 -6.18 11.29 -5.52
N LYS A 78 -6.10 11.46 -6.85
CA LYS A 78 -7.23 11.92 -7.66
C LYS A 78 -8.41 10.95 -7.55
N GLU A 79 -8.20 9.67 -7.76
CA GLU A 79 -9.24 8.63 -7.60
C GLU A 79 -9.84 8.65 -6.19
N GLN A 80 -9.03 8.78 -5.15
CA GLN A 80 -9.52 8.88 -3.77
C GLN A 80 -10.41 10.10 -3.56
N SER A 81 -10.05 11.25 -4.15
CA SER A 81 -10.87 12.47 -4.09
C SER A 81 -12.20 12.35 -4.85
N GLU A 82 -12.23 11.60 -5.95
CA GLU A 82 -13.41 11.46 -6.80
C GLU A 82 -14.37 10.35 -6.30
N ARG A 83 -13.85 9.33 -5.60
CA ARG A 83 -14.63 8.18 -5.11
C ARG A 83 -15.85 8.56 -4.29
N ALA A 84 -15.74 9.53 -3.39
CA ALA A 84 -16.86 9.95 -2.55
C ALA A 84 -17.99 10.57 -3.40
N ALA A 85 -17.63 11.40 -4.38
CA ALA A 85 -18.60 12.01 -5.29
C ALA A 85 -19.27 10.97 -6.21
N LEU A 86 -18.49 10.02 -6.73
CA LEU A 86 -19.03 8.91 -7.53
C LEU A 86 -19.99 8.03 -6.73
N ALA A 87 -19.63 7.69 -5.49
CA ALA A 87 -20.49 6.91 -4.59
C ALA A 87 -21.79 7.67 -4.27
N ALA A 88 -21.72 8.97 -4.00
CA ALA A 88 -22.90 9.81 -3.75
C ALA A 88 -23.81 9.92 -5.00
N SER A 89 -23.21 10.11 -6.18
CA SER A 89 -23.92 10.10 -7.46
C SER A 89 -24.64 8.76 -7.69
N TRP A 90 -23.95 7.65 -7.43
CA TRP A 90 -24.52 6.32 -7.60
C TRP A 90 -25.68 6.06 -6.64
N ALA A 91 -25.52 6.41 -5.36
CA ALA A 91 -26.58 6.32 -4.36
C ALA A 91 -27.84 7.13 -4.74
N THR A 92 -27.67 8.24 -5.47
CA THR A 92 -28.79 9.07 -5.95
C THR A 92 -29.47 8.47 -7.19
N GLN A 93 -28.70 7.89 -8.11
CA GLN A 93 -29.21 7.40 -9.39
C GLN A 93 -29.89 6.04 -9.30
N THR A 94 -29.32 5.12 -8.50
CA THR A 94 -29.82 3.75 -8.36
C THR A 94 -29.74 3.32 -6.89
N PRO A 95 -30.62 3.85 -6.02
CA PRO A 95 -30.54 3.67 -4.58
C PRO A 95 -30.68 2.19 -4.16
N GLU A 96 -31.52 1.38 -4.82
CA GLU A 96 -31.68 -0.02 -4.44
C GLU A 96 -30.43 -0.85 -4.75
N GLU A 97 -29.82 -0.64 -5.92
CA GLU A 97 -28.58 -1.34 -6.30
C GLU A 97 -27.41 -0.91 -5.41
N PHE A 98 -27.32 0.39 -5.11
CA PHE A 98 -26.35 0.92 -4.16
C PHE A 98 -26.52 0.27 -2.79
N ALA A 99 -27.75 0.24 -2.25
CA ALA A 99 -28.03 -0.37 -0.95
C ALA A 99 -27.70 -1.87 -0.93
N ALA A 100 -28.08 -2.62 -1.98
CA ALA A 100 -27.77 -4.04 -2.09
C ALA A 100 -26.26 -4.31 -2.14
N LYS A 101 -25.48 -3.42 -2.77
CA LYS A 101 -24.02 -3.55 -2.84
C LYS A 101 -23.32 -3.05 -1.57
N ALA A 102 -23.84 -1.98 -0.96
CA ALA A 102 -23.28 -1.36 0.24
C ALA A 102 -23.57 -2.19 1.50
N LEU A 103 -24.71 -2.90 1.53
CA LEU A 103 -25.20 -3.69 2.66
C LEU A 103 -25.43 -5.16 2.27
N PRO A 104 -24.42 -5.87 1.72
CA PRO A 104 -24.60 -7.23 1.19
C PRO A 104 -24.80 -8.28 2.31
N ASP A 105 -24.30 -8.00 3.50
CA ASP A 105 -24.37 -8.87 4.67
C ASP A 105 -24.38 -8.05 5.96
N ARG A 106 -24.71 -8.73 7.07
CA ARG A 106 -24.85 -8.09 8.38
C ARG A 106 -23.55 -7.45 8.89
N GLU A 107 -22.40 -8.09 8.71
CA GLU A 107 -21.12 -7.56 9.20
C GLU A 107 -20.69 -6.33 8.40
N THR A 108 -20.89 -6.35 7.10
CA THR A 108 -20.67 -5.19 6.23
C THR A 108 -21.62 -4.04 6.56
N ALA A 109 -22.90 -4.34 6.80
CA ALA A 109 -23.87 -3.32 7.24
C ALA A 109 -23.47 -2.68 8.58
N ILE A 110 -23.05 -3.48 9.58
CA ILE A 110 -22.58 -2.96 10.87
C ILE A 110 -21.41 -1.99 10.66
N ARG A 111 -20.41 -2.38 9.86
CA ARG A 111 -19.25 -1.54 9.57
C ARG A 111 -19.63 -0.26 8.84
N PHE A 112 -20.58 -0.34 7.90
CA PHE A 112 -21.11 0.82 7.19
C PHE A 112 -21.74 1.83 8.15
N PHE A 113 -22.68 1.40 8.99
CA PHE A 113 -23.32 2.28 9.97
C PHE A 113 -22.36 2.79 11.04
N GLN A 114 -21.42 1.96 11.52
CA GLN A 114 -20.34 2.43 12.42
C GLN A 114 -19.50 3.54 11.77
N GLY A 115 -19.29 3.47 10.45
CA GLY A 115 -18.66 4.53 9.69
C GLY A 115 -19.48 5.82 9.69
N LEU A 116 -20.79 5.71 9.45
CA LEU A 116 -21.72 6.84 9.48
C LEU A 116 -21.75 7.52 10.86
N TYR A 117 -21.78 6.73 11.95
CA TYR A 117 -21.80 7.26 13.31
C TYR A 117 -20.53 8.04 13.72
N LYS A 118 -19.46 8.02 12.91
CA LYS A 118 -18.29 8.89 13.13
C LYS A 118 -18.56 10.36 12.79
N TYR A 119 -19.61 10.66 12.05
CA TYR A 119 -19.95 12.00 11.60
C TYR A 119 -21.29 12.42 12.23
N GLU A 120 -21.32 13.55 12.96
CA GLU A 120 -22.50 13.99 13.71
C GLU A 120 -23.76 14.13 12.84
N VAL A 121 -23.61 14.71 11.64
CA VAL A 121 -24.72 14.87 10.69
C VAL A 121 -25.30 13.51 10.29
N SER A 122 -24.43 12.54 9.98
CA SER A 122 -24.86 11.20 9.58
C SER A 122 -25.48 10.43 10.75
N ALA A 123 -24.92 10.56 11.95
CA ALA A 123 -25.50 9.98 13.17
C ALA A 123 -26.93 10.50 13.41
N GLY A 124 -27.13 11.82 13.32
CA GLY A 124 -28.45 12.45 13.48
C GLY A 124 -29.48 11.92 12.47
N ILE A 125 -29.11 11.82 11.19
CA ILE A 125 -29.98 11.26 10.15
C ILE A 125 -30.35 9.80 10.45
N VAL A 126 -29.38 8.97 10.83
CA VAL A 126 -29.63 7.55 11.13
C VAL A 126 -30.54 7.42 12.36
N ASP A 127 -30.33 8.23 13.39
CA ASP A 127 -31.13 8.22 14.60
C ASP A 127 -32.57 8.70 14.35
N GLU A 128 -32.76 9.73 13.51
CA GLU A 128 -34.09 10.19 13.10
C GLU A 128 -34.86 9.11 12.34
N ILE A 129 -34.22 8.45 11.36
CA ILE A 129 -34.83 7.33 10.61
C ILE A 129 -35.16 6.17 11.56
N GLY A 130 -34.24 5.83 12.46
CA GLY A 130 -34.44 4.77 13.45
C GLY A 130 -35.58 5.06 14.42
N THR A 131 -35.68 6.31 14.89
CA THR A 131 -36.75 6.77 15.79
C THR A 131 -38.10 6.73 15.09
N TYR A 132 -38.19 7.25 13.87
CA TYR A 132 -39.41 7.16 13.07
C TYR A 132 -39.84 5.71 12.84
N GLY A 133 -38.91 4.82 12.46
CA GLY A 133 -39.21 3.39 12.28
C GLY A 133 -39.75 2.74 13.54
N PHE A 134 -39.20 3.08 14.70
CA PHE A 134 -39.68 2.59 15.99
C PHE A 134 -41.08 3.12 16.33
N GLU A 135 -41.28 4.44 16.22
CA GLU A 135 -42.55 5.10 16.56
C GLU A 135 -43.69 4.69 15.62
N SER A 136 -43.43 4.62 14.31
CA SER A 136 -44.41 4.18 13.31
C SER A 136 -44.82 2.73 13.52
N GLY A 137 -43.86 1.85 13.82
CA GLY A 137 -44.12 0.45 14.22
C GLY A 137 -45.04 0.39 15.44
N GLN A 138 -44.66 1.06 16.52
CA GLN A 138 -45.46 1.12 17.76
C GLN A 138 -46.86 1.69 17.53
N TYR A 139 -46.99 2.74 16.72
CA TYR A 139 -48.28 3.34 16.36
C TYR A 139 -49.16 2.33 15.63
N SER A 140 -48.61 1.65 14.62
CA SER A 140 -49.36 0.67 13.81
C SER A 140 -49.85 -0.52 14.64
N GLU A 141 -49.00 -1.05 15.53
CA GLU A 141 -49.33 -2.15 16.43
C GLU A 141 -50.42 -1.75 17.43
N ARG A 142 -50.28 -0.58 18.07
CA ARG A 142 -51.29 -0.05 19.01
C ARG A 142 -52.62 0.22 18.32
N LYS A 143 -52.59 0.82 17.13
CA LYS A 143 -53.80 1.06 16.33
C LYS A 143 -54.51 -0.24 15.98
N ALA A 144 -53.77 -1.29 15.61
CA ALA A 144 -54.34 -2.60 15.35
C ALA A 144 -54.98 -3.22 16.61
N LEU A 145 -54.28 -3.17 17.74
CA LEU A 145 -54.79 -3.66 19.02
C LEU A 145 -56.07 -2.93 19.45
N TYR A 146 -56.10 -1.61 19.33
CA TYR A 146 -57.26 -0.80 19.76
C TYR A 146 -58.45 -1.04 18.86
N GLY A 147 -58.24 -1.25 17.55
CA GLY A 147 -59.29 -1.69 16.64
C GLY A 147 -59.95 -3.00 17.07
N ILE A 148 -59.17 -3.98 17.51
CA ILE A 148 -59.68 -5.26 18.03
C ILE A 148 -60.46 -5.06 19.34
N LEU A 149 -59.91 -4.26 20.27
CA LEU A 149 -60.55 -4.02 21.58
C LEU A 149 -61.86 -3.25 21.45
N GLN A 150 -61.92 -2.27 20.55
CA GLN A 150 -63.13 -1.47 20.29
C GLN A 150 -64.28 -2.32 19.72
N GLN A 151 -63.98 -3.37 18.95
CA GLN A 151 -64.99 -4.33 18.49
C GLN A 151 -65.54 -5.22 19.61
N ARG A 152 -64.72 -5.51 20.63
CA ARG A 152 -65.07 -6.44 21.73
C ARG A 152 -65.66 -5.74 22.95
N ILE A 153 -65.31 -4.47 23.17
CA ILE A 153 -65.65 -3.71 24.37
C ILE A 153 -66.49 -2.51 23.96
N GLN A 154 -67.77 -2.52 24.35
CA GLN A 154 -68.79 -1.56 23.93
C GLN A 154 -68.47 -0.10 24.28
N ILE A 155 -67.63 0.13 25.30
CA ILE A 155 -67.12 1.45 25.71
C ILE A 155 -65.61 1.31 25.96
N PHE A 156 -64.86 0.97 24.91
CA PHE A 156 -63.41 0.88 25.00
C PHE A 156 -62.80 2.27 25.29
N GLN A 157 -62.00 2.35 26.35
CA GLN A 157 -61.20 3.51 26.73
C GLN A 157 -59.80 3.01 27.12
N PRO A 158 -58.72 3.37 26.39
CA PRO A 158 -57.38 2.84 26.65
C PRO A 158 -56.94 3.01 28.11
N LYS A 159 -57.20 4.20 28.67
CA LYS A 159 -56.84 4.58 30.04
C LYS A 159 -57.52 3.73 31.11
N ALA A 160 -58.73 3.22 30.85
CA ALA A 160 -59.44 2.32 31.76
C ALA A 160 -58.76 0.95 31.92
N LEU A 161 -57.92 0.57 30.94
CA LEU A 161 -57.11 -0.65 30.96
C LEU A 161 -55.62 -0.36 31.19
N SER A 162 -55.28 0.85 31.65
CA SER A 162 -53.89 1.32 31.81
C SER A 162 -53.06 1.27 30.52
N LEU A 163 -53.73 1.31 29.36
CA LEU A 163 -53.06 1.40 28.06
C LEU A 163 -52.74 2.88 27.76
N PRO A 164 -51.60 3.16 27.09
CA PRO A 164 -51.30 4.50 26.60
C PRO A 164 -52.42 5.05 25.72
N GLU A 165 -52.53 6.38 25.60
CA GLU A 165 -53.41 6.95 24.58
C GLU A 165 -52.75 6.79 23.21
N LEU A 166 -53.57 6.51 22.18
CA LEU A 166 -53.07 6.50 20.81
C LEU A 166 -52.84 7.96 20.39
N HIS A 167 -51.70 8.24 19.77
CA HIS A 167 -51.45 9.56 19.19
C HIS A 167 -52.55 9.92 18.18
N SER A 168 -52.93 11.19 18.16
CA SER A 168 -53.96 11.70 17.25
C SER A 168 -53.55 11.61 15.79
N GLU A 169 -52.24 11.69 15.53
CA GLU A 169 -51.64 11.66 14.20
C GLU A 169 -50.65 10.49 14.10
N ALA A 170 -50.53 9.93 12.89
CA ALA A 170 -49.51 8.93 12.63
C ALA A 170 -48.14 9.62 12.52
N PRO A 171 -47.04 9.00 12.99
CA PRO A 171 -45.70 9.52 12.75
C PRO A 171 -45.48 9.75 11.25
N GLU A 172 -44.87 10.88 10.90
CA GLU A 172 -44.50 11.22 9.53
C GLU A 172 -43.02 10.91 9.27
N PRO A 173 -42.66 10.44 8.06
CA PRO A 173 -41.28 10.15 7.74
C PRO A 173 -40.42 11.43 7.81
N PRO A 174 -39.22 11.36 8.40
CA PRO A 174 -38.37 12.54 8.60
C PRO A 174 -37.79 13.08 7.27
N PHE A 175 -37.73 12.24 6.23
CA PHE A 175 -37.21 12.61 4.92
C PHE A 175 -38.16 12.14 3.79
N PRO A 176 -38.29 12.92 2.70
CA PRO A 176 -39.10 12.55 1.55
C PRO A 176 -38.48 11.36 0.80
N GLY A 177 -39.32 10.40 0.37
CA GLY A 177 -38.90 9.23 -0.42
C GLY A 177 -38.55 7.98 0.40
N ILE A 178 -38.79 8.00 1.72
CA ILE A 178 -38.79 6.82 2.61
C ILE A 178 -40.21 6.28 2.73
#